data_AF-A0A942QHA5-F1
#
_entry.id   AF-A0A942QHA5-F1
#
_cell.length_a   1.000
_cell.length_b   1.000
_cell.length_c   1.000
_cell.angle_alpha   90.00
_cell.angle_beta   90.00
_cell.angle_gamma   90.00
#
_symmetry.space_group_name_H-M   'P 1'
#
loop_
_entity.id
_entity.type
_entity.pdbx_description
1 polymer ?
#
loop_
_entity_poly.entity_id
_entity_poly.type
_entity_poly.pdbx_seq_one_letter_code
_entity_poly.pdbx_strand_id
1 'polypeptide(L)'
;SKAFNQALLNYNTIHSMSRAATPTDNPIMEAINGWMKDELYRDYHLYHSDNVIETIHSYIHHFNHERPAFALNYKTPIQYKHDLGF
;
A
#
# COMPACT_ATOMS: atom_id res chain seq x y z
N SER A 1 1.57 6.55 20.15
CA SER A 1 0.99 5.84 21.31
C SER A 1 2.11 5.22 22.12
N LYS A 2 2.09 5.32 23.45
CA LYS A 2 3.13 4.73 24.32
C LYS A 2 3.20 3.21 24.17
N ALA A 3 2.04 2.54 24.08
CA ALA A 3 1.96 1.09 23.91
C ALA A 3 2.55 0.61 22.57
N PHE A 4 2.26 1.33 21.47
CA PHE A 4 2.81 1.00 20.15
C PHE A 4 4.34 1.13 20.12
N ASN A 5 4.88 2.26 20.63
CA ASN A 5 6.33 2.48 20.68
C ASN A 5 7.04 1.44 21.54
N GLN A 6 6.40 1.00 22.64
CA GLN A 6 6.95 -0.06 23.50
C GLN A 6 6.96 -1.42 22.78
N ALA A 7 5.92 -1.74 22.01
CA ALA A 7 5.85 -2.98 21.26
C ALA A 7 6.97 -3.07 20.21
N LEU A 8 7.31 -1.95 19.56
CA LEU A 8 8.38 -1.90 18.55
C LEU A 8 9.76 -2.26 19.10
N LEU A 9 10.04 -2.04 20.39
CA LEU A 9 11.32 -2.40 21.02
C LEU A 9 11.58 -3.91 21.03
N ASN A 10 10.52 -4.73 20.91
CA ASN A 10 10.64 -6.18 20.84
C ASN A 10 10.92 -6.68 19.41
N TYR A 11 10.92 -5.77 18.44
CA TYR A 11 11.22 -6.06 17.04
C TYR A 11 12.49 -5.31 16.62
N ASN A 12 13.29 -5.87 15.72
CA ASN A 12 14.47 -5.21 15.16
C ASN A 12 14.06 -4.13 14.13
N THR A 13 13.15 -3.24 14.50
CA THR A 13 12.56 -2.20 13.63
C THR A 13 12.98 -0.83 14.11
N ILE A 14 13.63 -0.06 13.23
CA ILE A 14 13.94 1.35 13.47
C ILE A 14 12.71 2.18 13.11
N HIS A 15 12.15 2.89 14.08
CA HIS A 15 10.99 3.75 13.88
C HIS A 15 11.44 5.17 13.50
N SER A 16 10.88 5.72 12.42
CA SER A 16 11.13 7.09 11.97
C SER A 16 9.82 7.76 11.59
N MET A 17 9.79 9.10 11.65
CA MET A 17 8.63 9.92 11.32
C MET A 17 9.06 11.06 10.39
N SER A 18 8.20 11.41 9.44
CA SER A 18 8.32 12.64 8.63
C SER A 18 8.31 13.88 9.52
N ARG A 19 8.82 15.01 8.99
CA ARG A 19 8.79 16.28 9.74
C ARG A 19 7.35 16.73 9.97
N ALA A 20 7.13 17.36 11.11
CA ALA A 20 5.82 17.93 11.44
C ALA A 20 5.38 18.92 10.34
N ALA A 21 4.10 18.85 9.98
CA ALA A 21 3.47 19.72 8.97
C ALA A 21 4.17 19.71 7.58
N THR A 22 4.81 18.59 7.20
CA THR A 22 5.47 18.46 5.89
C THR A 22 4.89 17.28 5.08
N PRO A 23 3.78 17.50 4.34
CA PRO A 23 3.15 16.44 3.52
C PRO A 23 4.08 15.86 2.44
N THR A 24 4.98 16.71 1.92
CA THR A 24 5.95 16.35 0.87
C THR A 24 7.02 15.35 1.31
N ASP A 25 7.09 15.00 2.60
CA ASP A 25 7.97 13.94 3.09
C ASP A 25 7.34 12.53 2.91
N ASN A 26 6.04 12.42 2.59
CA ASN A 26 5.33 11.16 2.38
C ASN A 26 4.60 11.04 1.01
N PRO A 27 5.13 11.61 -0.10
CA PRO A 27 4.37 11.79 -1.33
C PRO A 27 4.07 10.45 -2.03
N ILE A 28 4.93 9.44 -1.86
CA ILE A 28 4.77 8.12 -2.46
C ILE A 28 3.54 7.42 -1.86
N MET A 29 3.42 7.41 -0.54
CA MET A 29 2.28 6.77 0.13
C MET A 29 0.98 7.54 -0.13
N GLU A 30 1.04 8.88 -0.21
CA GLU A 30 -0.12 9.69 -0.59
C GLU A 30 -0.60 9.36 -2.01
N ALA A 31 0.31 9.23 -2.97
CA ALA A 31 -0.03 8.85 -4.35
C ALA A 31 -0.66 7.45 -4.41
N ILE A 32 -0.08 6.46 -3.74
CA ILE A 32 -0.62 5.09 -3.69
C ILE A 32 -2.03 5.08 -3.09
N ASN A 33 -2.23 5.80 -1.98
CA ASN A 33 -3.55 5.91 -1.36
C ASN A 33 -4.58 6.63 -2.26
N GLY A 34 -4.14 7.62 -3.02
CA GLY A 34 -4.96 8.31 -4.02
C GLY A 34 -5.43 7.35 -5.12
N TRP A 35 -4.49 6.62 -5.73
CA TRP A 35 -4.80 5.64 -6.79
C TRP A 35 -5.72 4.54 -6.29
N MET A 36 -5.43 3.96 -5.13
CA MET A 36 -6.27 2.91 -4.54
C MET A 36 -7.70 3.37 -4.32
N LYS A 37 -7.91 4.56 -3.75
CA LYS A 37 -9.27 5.08 -3.57
C LYS A 37 -9.96 5.26 -4.91
N ASP A 38 -9.27 5.88 -5.85
CA ASP A 38 -9.82 6.20 -7.15
C ASP A 38 -10.25 4.96 -7.94
N GLU A 39 -9.38 3.96 -8.02
CA GLU A 39 -9.62 2.68 -8.68
C GLU A 39 -10.70 1.87 -7.95
N LEU A 40 -10.70 1.86 -6.62
CA LEU A 40 -11.77 1.19 -5.85
C LEU A 40 -13.15 1.80 -6.12
N TYR A 41 -13.23 3.14 -6.19
CA TYR A 41 -14.50 3.81 -6.44
C TYR A 41 -14.99 3.64 -7.89
N ARG A 42 -14.09 3.75 -8.87
CA ARG A 42 -14.47 3.72 -10.29
C ARG A 42 -14.59 2.31 -10.86
N ASP A 43 -13.57 1.48 -10.63
CA ASP A 43 -13.38 0.21 -11.35
C ASP A 43 -13.92 -0.99 -10.55
N TYR A 44 -13.90 -0.90 -9.21
CA TYR A 44 -14.41 -1.94 -8.33
C TYR A 44 -15.80 -1.62 -7.74
N HIS A 45 -16.40 -0.51 -8.17
CA HIS A 45 -17.74 -0.07 -7.75
C HIS A 45 -17.97 -0.12 -6.24
N LEU A 46 -16.96 0.27 -5.45
CA LEU A 46 -16.97 0.13 -3.99
C LEU A 46 -18.23 0.69 -3.32
N TYR A 47 -18.81 1.76 -3.86
CA TYR A 47 -20.03 2.37 -3.32
C TYR A 47 -21.25 1.44 -3.35
N HIS A 48 -21.32 0.52 -4.32
CA HIS A 48 -22.42 -0.42 -4.49
C HIS A 48 -22.05 -1.84 -4.04
N SER A 49 -20.89 -2.01 -3.40
CA SER A 49 -20.39 -3.32 -2.99
C SER A 49 -21.13 -3.80 -1.74
N ASP A 50 -21.79 -4.96 -1.83
CA ASP A 50 -22.42 -5.62 -0.69
C ASP A 50 -21.38 -6.10 0.36
N ASN A 51 -20.15 -6.40 -0.08
CA ASN A 51 -19.04 -6.79 0.80
C ASN A 51 -17.78 -5.95 0.52
N VAL A 52 -17.70 -4.82 1.22
CA VAL A 52 -16.59 -3.87 1.12
C VAL A 52 -15.22 -4.51 1.38
N ILE A 53 -15.13 -5.45 2.33
CA ILE A 53 -13.87 -6.09 2.69
C ILE A 53 -13.35 -6.95 1.54
N GLU A 54 -14.23 -7.74 0.93
CA GLU A 54 -13.84 -8.61 -0.18
C GLU A 54 -13.45 -7.81 -1.43
N THR A 55 -14.14 -6.70 -1.68
CA THR A 55 -13.79 -5.77 -2.76
C THR A 55 -12.39 -5.17 -2.56
N ILE A 56 -12.05 -4.78 -1.33
CA ILE A 56 -10.71 -4.30 -0.99
C ILE A 56 -9.66 -5.43 -1.14
N HIS A 57 -9.96 -6.64 -0.69
CA HIS A 57 -9.05 -7.79 -0.87
C HIS A 57 -8.79 -8.10 -2.34
N SER A 58 -9.84 -8.08 -3.16
CA SER A 58 -9.75 -8.29 -4.61
C SER A 58 -8.84 -7.24 -5.26
N TYR A 59 -9.02 -5.96 -4.91
CA TYR A 59 -8.14 -4.88 -5.37
C TYR A 59 -6.68 -5.10 -4.93
N ILE A 60 -6.44 -5.44 -3.67
CA ILE A 60 -5.08 -5.69 -3.14
C ILE A 60 -4.43 -6.87 -3.88
N HIS A 61 -5.20 -7.92 -4.19
CA HIS A 61 -4.71 -9.06 -4.96
C HIS A 61 -4.27 -8.61 -6.34
N HIS A 62 -5.16 -7.94 -7.08
CA HIS A 62 -4.90 -7.42 -8.42
C HIS A 62 -3.67 -6.50 -8.45
N PHE A 63 -3.59 -5.54 -7.53
CA PHE A 63 -2.48 -4.59 -7.47
C PHE A 63 -1.13 -5.29 -7.29
N ASN A 64 -1.06 -6.33 -6.45
CA ASN A 64 0.20 -6.98 -6.11
C ASN A 64 0.59 -8.11 -7.07
N HIS A 65 -0.37 -8.81 -7.65
CA HIS A 65 -0.13 -10.04 -8.42
C HIS A 65 -0.34 -9.90 -9.92
N GLU A 66 -1.16 -8.95 -10.35
CA GLU A 66 -1.61 -8.88 -11.74
C GLU A 66 -1.13 -7.59 -12.42
N ARG A 67 -1.09 -6.46 -11.69
CA ARG A 67 -0.75 -5.15 -12.25
C ARG A 67 0.75 -5.03 -12.54
N PRO A 68 1.16 -4.94 -13.83
CA PRO A 68 2.55 -4.65 -14.18
C PRO A 68 2.82 -3.16 -13.95
N ALA A 69 3.95 -2.84 -13.31
CA ALA A 69 4.35 -1.45 -13.09
C ALA A 69 5.53 -1.09 -14.00
N PHE A 70 5.40 0.03 -14.73
CA PHE A 70 6.48 0.56 -15.57
C PHE A 70 7.78 0.76 -14.77
N ALA A 71 7.65 1.34 -13.58
CA ALA A 71 8.77 1.58 -12.66
C ALA A 71 9.48 0.27 -12.21
N LEU A 72 8.82 -0.87 -12.34
CA LEU A 72 9.35 -2.19 -12.00
C LEU A 72 9.76 -3.00 -13.24
N ASN A 73 10.07 -2.34 -14.36
CA ASN A 73 10.35 -2.98 -15.65
C ASN A 73 9.21 -3.91 -16.11
N TYR A 74 7.96 -3.44 -15.97
CA TYR A 74 6.75 -4.19 -16.32
C TYR A 74 6.57 -5.50 -15.54
N LYS A 75 7.12 -5.59 -14.33
CA LYS A 75 6.85 -6.67 -13.38
C LYS A 75 5.76 -6.27 -12.39
N THR A 76 5.12 -7.26 -11.80
CA THR A 76 4.20 -7.05 -10.68
C THR A 76 4.98 -6.84 -9.38
N PRO A 77 4.39 -6.16 -8.37
CA PRO A 77 5.07 -5.96 -7.09
C PRO A 77 5.61 -7.24 -6.46
N ILE A 78 4.88 -8.35 -6.56
CA ILE A 78 5.34 -9.65 -6.04
C ILE A 78 6.48 -10.24 -6.86
N GLN A 79 6.44 -10.16 -8.19
CA GLN A 79 7.54 -10.62 -9.03
C GLN A 79 8.81 -9.82 -8.73
N TYR A 80 8.69 -8.50 -8.63
CA TYR A 80 9.80 -7.63 -8.30
C TYR A 80 10.39 -7.95 -6.91
N LYS A 81 9.53 -8.23 -5.92
CA LYS A 81 9.97 -8.66 -4.59
C LYS A 81 10.73 -9.98 -4.63
N HIS A 82 10.21 -10.98 -5.34
CA HIS A 82 10.84 -12.29 -5.49
C HIS A 82 12.24 -12.18 -6.14
N ASP A 83 12.37 -11.34 -7.17
CA ASP A 83 13.65 -11.10 -7.85
C ASP A 83 14.71 -10.44 -6.95
N LEU A 84 14.27 -9.71 -5.92
CA LEU A 84 15.16 -9.13 -4.89
C LEU A 84 15.54 -10.13 -3.79
N GLY A 85 15.00 -11.36 -3.82
CA GLY A 85 15.30 -12.42 -2.85
C GLY A 85 14.54 -12.33 -1.52
N PHE A 86 13.36 -11.70 -1.50
CA PHE A 86 12.48 -11.55 -0.33
C PHE A 86 11.17 -12.34 -0.42
#